data_AF-A0A0B1P3D1-F1
#
_entry.id   AF-A0A0B1P3D1-F1
#
_cell.length_a   1.000
_cell.length_b   1.000
_cell.length_c   1.000
_cell.angle_alpha   90.00
_cell.angle_beta   90.00
_cell.angle_gamma   90.00
#
_symmetry.space_group_name_H-M   'P 1'
#
loop_
_entity.id
_entity.type
_entity.pdbx_description
1 polymer ?
#
loop_
_entity_poly.entity_id
_entity_poly.type
_entity_poly.pdbx_seq_one_letter_code
_entity_poly.pdbx_strand_id
1 'polypeptide(L)'
;MRRPPPYSEFQLKSLSHPREYDANNPTQNEPTTSNHSVYGEVSEEPENKHMGNKRPSYLLTDTGKLLEPLLTKDSNDEDEERGDSGSLSPTLSSRTPSSSEGSSLRSISPDKSTELESITKYRYAAFFLGLSLISFVVQTETAVYIQHELGWNKAYSMLYLTHSSWCLLWPLQLLVAKIQQWDVPWKVFLARNIQVLRTTAQMVETQQPIISRTQHSPVPYLIRTTTIVTCALTVAGGSWYIAVNLTSPSDLTAIYNCSAFFAYAFSVPMLGEKLRWDKILAVVVAIAGVLVVSYGDSVSTKDGGKSGGAVGGGDAQDKEAKNRVVGNLVIGVGSVLYGFYEVLYKRLACPPEGTSAGRSMLFANTFGSLIGIFTLCFLWVPIPILHFIGLEKFELPHGEAAWLLVVSILSNSIFSGSFLTLISLTSPLLSSVAALLTIFLVAIVDWLWTGIPLSPAAIVGGILIIIAFATLSWSTYREMSVRNF
;
A
#
# COMPACT_ATOMS: atom_id res chain seq x y z
N MET A 1 -33.52 -31.35 15.04
CA MET A 1 -32.78 -32.48 15.65
C MET A 1 -32.37 -33.49 14.57
N ARG A 2 -31.08 -33.85 14.49
CA ARG A 2 -30.52 -35.15 14.03
C ARG A 2 -29.04 -35.15 14.46
N ARG A 3 -28.49 -36.30 14.86
CA ARG A 3 -27.12 -36.41 15.42
C ARG A 3 -26.08 -36.74 14.33
N PRO A 4 -24.82 -36.31 14.46
CA PRO A 4 -23.70 -36.86 13.69
C PRO A 4 -23.26 -38.25 14.23
N PRO A 5 -22.57 -39.07 13.42
CA PRO A 5 -21.95 -40.34 13.84
C PRO A 5 -20.60 -40.13 14.59
N PRO A 6 -20.07 -41.16 15.27
CA PRO A 6 -18.89 -41.04 16.14
C PRO A 6 -17.52 -41.20 15.44
N TYR A 7 -16.46 -40.96 16.23
CA TYR A 7 -15.04 -40.98 15.86
C TYR A 7 -14.50 -42.35 15.38
N SER A 8 -13.41 -42.28 14.62
CA SER A 8 -12.33 -43.28 14.65
C SER A 8 -10.99 -42.56 14.86
N GLU A 9 -10.22 -42.98 15.86
CA GLU A 9 -8.87 -42.46 16.13
C GLU A 9 -7.85 -42.99 15.10
N PHE A 10 -6.73 -42.30 14.94
CA PHE A 10 -5.50 -42.93 14.45
C PHE A 10 -4.30 -42.40 15.25
N GLN A 11 -3.62 -43.29 15.98
CA GLN A 11 -2.42 -42.95 16.74
C GLN A 11 -1.17 -43.00 15.84
N LEU A 12 -0.17 -42.18 16.18
CA LEU A 12 1.22 -42.46 15.85
C LEU A 12 2.14 -41.97 16.98
N LYS A 13 2.34 -42.83 17.97
CA LYS A 13 3.46 -42.71 18.91
C LYS A 13 4.71 -43.30 18.26
N SER A 14 5.77 -42.51 18.10
CA SER A 14 7.12 -42.84 18.58
C SER A 14 8.18 -41.88 18.02
N LEU A 15 8.84 -41.14 18.90
CA LEU A 15 10.31 -41.07 18.97
C LEU A 15 10.69 -40.19 20.18
N SER A 16 11.03 -40.87 21.27
CA SER A 16 11.44 -40.25 22.53
C SER A 16 12.87 -40.64 22.85
N HIS A 17 13.75 -39.67 23.07
CA HIS A 17 14.56 -39.61 24.29
C HIS A 17 15.26 -38.24 24.42
N PRO A 18 15.23 -37.61 25.61
CA PRO A 18 16.14 -36.51 25.94
C PRO A 18 17.52 -37.05 26.34
N ARG A 19 18.51 -36.15 26.45
CA ARG A 19 19.73 -36.36 27.24
C ARG A 19 19.94 -35.16 28.15
N GLU A 20 20.16 -35.44 29.42
CA GLU A 20 20.58 -34.51 30.47
C GLU A 20 21.47 -35.30 31.45
N TYR A 21 22.25 -34.58 32.25
CA TYR A 21 23.23 -35.06 33.23
C TYR A 21 24.46 -35.82 32.70
N ASP A 22 25.62 -35.21 32.93
CA ASP A 22 26.56 -35.76 33.92
C ASP A 22 27.21 -34.60 34.71
N ALA A 23 27.73 -34.87 35.91
CA ALA A 23 28.29 -33.85 36.82
C ALA A 23 29.37 -34.41 37.76
N ASN A 24 30.02 -33.52 38.54
CA ASN A 24 31.16 -33.74 39.48
C ASN A 24 32.55 -33.76 38.78
N ASN A 25 33.66 -33.25 39.34
CA ASN A 25 33.90 -32.58 40.64
C ASN A 25 35.11 -31.57 40.59
N PRO A 26 35.77 -31.07 41.68
CA PRO A 26 36.08 -29.63 41.77
C PRO A 26 37.54 -29.23 42.11
N THR A 27 37.82 -27.92 42.06
CA THR A 27 38.76 -27.11 42.90
C THR A 27 38.76 -25.67 42.35
N GLN A 28 39.04 -24.56 43.02
CA GLN A 28 39.07 -24.03 44.40
C GLN A 28 39.78 -22.64 44.28
N ASN A 29 39.52 -21.70 45.19
CA ASN A 29 40.28 -20.45 45.46
C ASN A 29 40.04 -19.16 44.62
N GLU A 30 39.44 -18.19 45.31
CA GLU A 30 39.49 -16.72 45.13
C GLU A 30 40.79 -16.12 45.77
N PRO A 31 40.94 -14.79 46.00
CA PRO A 31 40.81 -13.62 45.10
C PRO A 31 42.02 -12.64 45.21
N THR A 32 42.04 -11.55 44.42
CA THR A 32 42.76 -10.29 44.77
C THR A 32 42.09 -9.04 44.20
N THR A 33 42.28 -7.88 44.85
CA THR A 33 41.65 -6.57 44.56
C THR A 33 42.67 -5.42 44.58
N SER A 34 42.22 -4.18 44.30
CA SER A 34 42.90 -2.88 44.56
C SER A 34 43.99 -2.41 43.54
N ASN A 35 44.35 -1.12 43.35
CA ASN A 35 43.66 0.19 43.60
C ASN A 35 44.43 1.40 42.97
N HIS A 36 43.73 2.56 42.79
CA HIS A 36 44.23 3.96 42.56
C HIS A 36 45.09 4.26 41.29
N SER A 37 45.29 5.50 40.81
CA SER A 37 44.88 6.90 41.17
C SER A 37 44.20 7.62 39.96
N VAL A 38 43.59 8.82 39.96
CA VAL A 38 43.45 10.02 40.85
C VAL A 38 44.46 11.18 40.60
N TYR A 39 43.94 12.43 40.66
CA TYR A 39 44.48 13.80 40.40
C TYR A 39 44.50 14.33 38.94
N GLY A 40 44.20 15.62 38.66
CA GLY A 40 43.87 16.74 39.56
C GLY A 40 43.17 17.96 38.89
N GLU A 41 42.88 19.00 39.67
CA GLU A 41 42.08 20.19 39.32
C GLU A 41 42.90 21.40 38.81
N VAL A 42 42.26 22.31 38.06
CA VAL A 42 42.49 23.78 38.09
C VAL A 42 41.15 24.48 37.82
N SER A 43 40.90 25.62 38.47
CA SER A 43 39.65 26.42 38.40
C SER A 43 39.91 27.82 37.83
N GLU A 44 38.94 28.44 37.15
CA GLU A 44 38.76 29.91 37.14
C GLU A 44 37.36 30.35 36.64
N GLU A 45 36.79 31.34 37.33
CA GLU A 45 35.61 32.17 37.01
C GLU A 45 36.01 33.63 37.42
N PRO A 46 35.41 34.73 36.91
CA PRO A 46 33.96 35.00 36.78
C PRO A 46 33.62 35.62 35.37
N GLU A 47 32.53 36.36 35.05
CA GLU A 47 31.59 37.17 35.83
C GLU A 47 30.18 37.35 35.18
N ASN A 48 29.26 37.95 35.94
CA ASN A 48 27.79 37.98 35.76
C ASN A 48 27.23 39.02 34.77
N LYS A 49 26.03 38.72 34.23
CA LYS A 49 24.83 39.58 34.46
C LYS A 49 23.48 38.86 34.22
N HIS A 50 22.42 39.37 34.88
CA HIS A 50 21.14 38.68 35.08
C HIS A 50 19.98 39.16 34.19
N MET A 51 19.07 38.22 33.86
CA MET A 51 17.62 38.18 34.17
C MET A 51 17.05 36.88 33.54
N GLY A 52 16.22 36.02 34.15
CA GLY A 52 15.36 36.13 35.34
C GLY A 52 13.92 36.54 34.94
N ASN A 53 12.82 35.85 35.26
CA ASN A 53 12.47 34.66 36.06
C ASN A 53 11.14 34.06 35.49
N LYS A 54 10.66 32.82 35.70
CA LYS A 54 11.13 31.55 36.29
C LYS A 54 10.18 30.40 35.84
N ARG A 55 10.49 29.14 36.21
CA ARG A 55 9.52 28.03 36.40
C ARG A 55 9.77 27.39 37.78
N PRO A 56 8.77 26.79 38.44
CA PRO A 56 8.99 26.06 39.70
C PRO A 56 9.50 24.63 39.45
N SER A 57 10.32 24.13 40.38
CA SER A 57 10.80 22.75 40.46
C SER A 57 10.62 22.26 41.90
N TYR A 58 10.31 20.98 42.08
CA TYR A 58 10.39 20.30 43.38
C TYR A 58 11.03 18.93 43.22
N LEU A 59 11.76 18.50 44.26
CA LEU A 59 12.56 17.28 44.29
C LEU A 59 12.25 16.46 45.54
N LEU A 60 12.61 15.18 45.46
CA LEU A 60 12.65 14.15 46.50
C LEU A 60 12.82 14.62 47.96
N THR A 61 12.14 13.88 48.85
CA THR A 61 12.83 13.09 49.89
C THR A 61 12.15 11.73 50.07
N ASP A 62 12.91 10.72 50.48
CA ASP A 62 12.45 9.36 50.79
C ASP A 62 12.91 8.99 52.20
N THR A 63 12.01 8.46 53.03
CA THR A 63 12.32 7.82 54.32
C THR A 63 11.12 6.96 54.77
N GLY A 64 11.07 5.71 54.29
CA GLY A 64 9.99 4.78 54.65
C GLY A 64 10.12 4.17 56.05
N LYS A 65 8.97 4.00 56.74
CA LYS A 65 8.76 2.91 57.73
C LYS A 65 7.27 2.65 57.99
N LEU A 66 6.85 1.41 57.74
CA LEU A 66 5.82 0.64 58.47
C LEU A 66 4.49 1.33 58.82
N LEU A 67 3.41 1.05 58.07
CA LEU A 67 2.37 0.10 58.53
C LEU A 67 1.21 -0.05 57.52
N GLU A 68 0.74 -1.28 57.38
CA GLU A 68 -0.48 -1.72 56.68
C GLU A 68 -0.93 -3.04 57.38
N PRO A 69 -2.21 -3.47 57.37
CA PRO A 69 -3.47 -2.75 57.20
C PRO A 69 -4.28 -2.72 58.53
N LEU A 70 -5.51 -2.20 58.50
CA LEU A 70 -6.67 -2.87 59.14
C LEU A 70 -7.99 -2.31 58.60
N LEU A 71 -8.96 -3.18 58.30
CA LEU A 71 -10.22 -2.82 57.62
C LEU A 71 -11.40 -3.57 58.24
N THR A 72 -11.88 -3.06 59.37
CA THR A 72 -13.03 -3.54 60.16
C THR A 72 -13.50 -2.42 61.11
N LYS A 73 -14.77 -2.22 61.42
CA LYS A 73 -16.03 -2.73 60.84
C LYS A 73 -17.19 -1.95 61.52
N ASP A 74 -17.87 -1.07 60.79
CA ASP A 74 -19.05 -0.37 61.34
C ASP A 74 -20.29 -1.26 61.31
N SER A 75 -20.91 -1.50 62.46
CA SER A 75 -22.34 -1.88 62.58
C SER A 75 -22.81 -1.75 64.04
N ASN A 76 -23.81 -0.90 64.27
CA ASN A 76 -24.78 -0.95 65.39
C ASN A 76 -24.24 -0.68 66.82
N ASP A 77 -24.99 -0.07 67.75
CA ASP A 77 -26.24 0.71 67.71
C ASP A 77 -26.37 1.48 69.07
N GLU A 78 -27.54 2.08 69.32
CA GLU A 78 -28.07 2.55 70.61
C GLU A 78 -27.67 3.97 71.04
N ASP A 79 -28.68 4.86 71.02
CA ASP A 79 -28.65 6.25 71.49
C ASP A 79 -28.65 6.35 73.03
N GLU A 80 -28.06 7.41 73.61
CA GLU A 80 -28.63 7.97 74.84
C GLU A 80 -28.44 9.50 75.01
N GLU A 81 -29.57 10.18 75.14
CA GLU A 81 -29.87 11.43 75.88
C GLU A 81 -29.06 12.74 75.77
N ARG A 82 -29.86 13.84 75.73
CA ARG A 82 -29.56 15.26 76.06
C ARG A 82 -28.69 16.06 75.06
N GLY A 83 -29.00 17.34 74.80
CA GLY A 83 -30.17 18.11 75.22
C GLY A 83 -29.98 19.62 75.12
N ASP A 84 -31.06 20.36 75.41
CA ASP A 84 -31.15 21.83 75.45
C ASP A 84 -30.96 22.57 74.10
N SER A 85 -30.97 23.91 74.14
CA SER A 85 -31.69 24.71 73.15
C SER A 85 -31.10 26.13 72.94
N GLY A 86 -31.60 26.85 71.93
CA GLY A 86 -31.56 28.32 71.95
C GLY A 86 -30.93 29.08 70.77
N SER A 87 -31.75 29.28 69.72
CA SER A 87 -31.90 30.59 69.02
C SER A 87 -30.88 31.09 67.97
N LEU A 88 -31.35 32.11 67.22
CA LEU A 88 -30.63 33.12 66.42
C LEU A 88 -30.02 32.73 65.05
N SER A 89 -30.89 32.75 64.03
CA SER A 89 -30.61 33.20 62.65
C SER A 89 -30.32 34.74 62.62
N PRO A 90 -30.01 35.41 61.46
CA PRO A 90 -29.92 34.92 60.07
C PRO A 90 -28.71 35.49 59.25
N THR A 91 -28.78 35.35 57.91
CA THR A 91 -27.89 35.93 56.86
C THR A 91 -26.53 35.24 56.67
N LEU A 92 -25.91 35.24 55.49
CA LEU A 92 -26.23 35.95 54.23
C LEU A 92 -26.19 35.00 53.03
N SER A 93 -27.14 35.12 52.09
CA SER A 93 -27.15 34.33 50.86
C SER A 93 -26.20 34.89 49.79
N SER A 94 -25.28 34.05 49.31
CA SER A 94 -24.52 34.30 48.07
C SER A 94 -24.65 33.10 47.13
N ARG A 95 -24.50 33.35 45.82
CA ARG A 95 -25.09 32.50 44.76
C ARG A 95 -24.00 32.07 43.76
N THR A 96 -23.67 30.78 43.75
CA THR A 96 -22.59 30.24 42.90
C THR A 96 -23.08 29.02 42.11
N PRO A 97 -23.34 29.14 40.79
CA PRO A 97 -23.64 27.99 39.94
C PRO A 97 -22.34 27.33 39.47
N SER A 98 -21.90 26.25 40.12
CA SER A 98 -20.74 25.47 39.70
C SER A 98 -21.10 24.52 38.56
N SER A 99 -21.20 25.04 37.33
CA SER A 99 -21.39 24.24 36.12
C SER A 99 -20.10 23.52 35.72
N SER A 100 -19.77 22.43 36.44
CA SER A 100 -18.72 21.51 36.04
C SER A 100 -19.18 20.69 34.84
N GLU A 101 -18.97 21.22 33.62
CA GLU A 101 -19.13 20.46 32.37
C GLU A 101 -18.03 19.40 32.25
N GLY A 102 -18.16 18.34 33.05
CA GLY A 102 -17.34 17.13 32.93
C GLY A 102 -17.61 16.51 31.56
N SER A 103 -16.68 16.71 30.62
CA SER A 103 -16.82 16.22 29.25
C SER A 103 -17.02 14.69 29.27
N SER A 104 -18.23 14.22 29.00
CA SER A 104 -18.49 12.80 28.92
C SER A 104 -17.70 12.23 27.75
N LEU A 105 -16.58 11.54 28.04
CA LEU A 105 -15.85 10.73 27.06
C LEU A 105 -16.73 9.53 26.71
N ARG A 106 -17.70 9.81 25.83
CA ARG A 106 -18.74 8.90 25.37
C ARG A 106 -18.05 7.76 24.65
N SER A 107 -17.89 6.63 25.33
CA SER A 107 -17.28 5.43 24.81
C SER A 107 -18.01 5.01 23.53
N ILE A 108 -17.34 5.23 22.39
CA ILE A 108 -17.82 4.77 21.09
C ILE A 108 -17.84 3.24 21.15
N SER A 109 -19.00 2.63 20.91
CA SER A 109 -19.11 1.18 20.85
C SER A 109 -18.17 0.63 19.77
N PRO A 110 -17.50 -0.51 19.98
CA PRO A 110 -16.46 -1.01 19.07
C PRO A 110 -16.95 -1.08 17.62
N ASP A 111 -18.18 -1.51 17.42
CA ASP A 111 -18.87 -1.65 16.12
C ASP A 111 -18.91 -0.33 15.34
N LYS A 112 -19.12 0.80 16.03
CA LYS A 112 -19.10 2.15 15.42
C LYS A 112 -17.69 2.61 15.08
N SER A 113 -16.68 2.16 15.82
CA SER A 113 -15.28 2.45 15.47
C SER A 113 -14.84 1.68 14.21
N THR A 114 -15.26 0.42 14.07
CA THR A 114 -15.00 -0.38 12.87
C THR A 114 -15.77 0.12 11.65
N GLU A 115 -17.02 0.57 11.83
CA GLU A 115 -17.80 1.21 10.77
C GLU A 115 -17.10 2.48 10.24
N LEU A 116 -16.72 3.40 11.14
CA LEU A 116 -16.02 4.63 10.78
C LEU A 116 -14.65 4.38 10.12
N GLU A 117 -13.92 3.36 10.55
CA GLU A 117 -12.70 2.93 9.85
C GLU A 117 -13.00 2.43 8.44
N SER A 118 -14.06 1.65 8.23
CA SER A 118 -14.42 1.11 6.91
C SER A 118 -14.82 2.23 5.93
N ILE A 119 -15.62 3.20 6.38
CA ILE A 119 -16.00 4.40 5.62
C ILE A 119 -14.74 5.22 5.28
N THR A 120 -13.82 5.36 6.24
CA THR A 120 -12.55 6.07 6.03
C THR A 120 -11.65 5.36 5.00
N LYS A 121 -11.56 4.03 5.05
CA LYS A 121 -10.84 3.20 4.06
C LYS A 121 -11.42 3.40 2.66
N TYR A 122 -12.75 3.33 2.51
CA TYR A 122 -13.41 3.56 1.23
C TYR A 122 -13.24 4.99 0.70
N ARG A 123 -13.34 6.02 1.54
CA ARG A 123 -13.13 7.41 1.11
C ARG A 123 -11.72 7.65 0.59
N TYR A 124 -10.70 7.06 1.22
CA TYR A 124 -9.34 7.10 0.68
C TYR A 124 -9.20 6.26 -0.59
N ALA A 125 -9.76 5.05 -0.65
CA ALA A 125 -9.73 4.22 -1.85
C ALA A 125 -10.35 4.93 -3.06
N ALA A 126 -11.51 5.59 -2.90
CA ALA A 126 -12.14 6.37 -3.97
C ALA A 126 -11.30 7.58 -4.41
N PHE A 127 -10.67 8.30 -3.47
CA PHE A 127 -9.74 9.39 -3.80
C PHE A 127 -8.51 8.89 -4.58
N PHE A 128 -7.86 7.81 -4.12
CA PHE A 128 -6.70 7.24 -4.79
C PHE A 128 -7.05 6.56 -6.11
N LEU A 129 -8.26 6.02 -6.26
CA LEU A 129 -8.77 5.59 -7.56
C LEU A 129 -8.86 6.77 -8.53
N GLY A 130 -9.56 7.86 -8.16
CA GLY A 130 -9.65 9.05 -9.01
C GLY A 130 -8.28 9.62 -9.40
N LEU A 131 -7.36 9.71 -8.43
CA LEU A 131 -5.97 10.14 -8.64
C LEU A 131 -5.20 9.18 -9.57
N SER A 132 -5.38 7.87 -9.41
CA SER A 132 -4.74 6.84 -10.25
C SER A 132 -5.20 6.92 -11.70
N LEU A 133 -6.52 7.06 -11.94
CA LEU A 133 -7.10 7.16 -13.27
C LEU A 133 -6.60 8.41 -14.02
N ILE A 134 -6.69 9.59 -13.39
CA ILE A 134 -6.20 10.85 -13.98
C ILE A 134 -4.70 10.76 -14.30
N SER A 135 -3.90 10.21 -13.38
CA SER A 135 -2.45 10.11 -13.56
C SER A 135 -2.08 9.11 -14.65
N PHE A 136 -2.81 8.00 -14.78
CA PHE A 136 -2.58 7.02 -15.86
C PHE A 136 -2.92 7.62 -17.23
N VAL A 137 -4.04 8.36 -17.37
CA VAL A 137 -4.36 9.06 -18.64
C VAL A 137 -3.25 10.05 -19.01
N VAL A 138 -2.81 10.91 -18.07
CA VAL A 138 -1.72 11.86 -18.35
C VAL A 138 -0.42 11.13 -18.70
N GLN A 139 -0.14 9.98 -18.07
CA GLN A 139 0.99 9.13 -18.43
C GLN A 139 0.86 8.56 -19.86
N THR A 140 -0.29 8.02 -20.26
CA THR A 140 -0.46 7.42 -21.59
C THR A 140 -0.35 8.45 -22.69
N GLU A 141 -1.04 9.59 -22.58
CA GLU A 141 -1.00 10.63 -23.62
C GLU A 141 0.42 11.17 -23.80
N THR A 142 1.11 11.48 -22.70
CA THR A 142 2.51 11.92 -22.78
C THR A 142 3.43 10.82 -23.30
N ALA A 143 3.23 9.55 -22.95
CA ALA A 143 4.05 8.44 -23.45
C ALA A 143 3.86 8.19 -24.96
N VAL A 144 2.63 8.21 -25.43
CA VAL A 144 2.28 8.08 -26.86
C VAL A 144 2.91 9.24 -27.65
N TYR A 145 2.76 10.47 -27.19
CA TYR A 145 3.33 11.65 -27.86
C TYR A 145 4.88 11.62 -27.91
N ILE A 146 5.55 11.21 -26.82
CA ILE A 146 7.01 11.07 -26.77
C ILE A 146 7.53 10.02 -27.77
N GLN A 147 6.79 8.92 -27.95
CA GLN A 147 7.17 7.81 -28.82
C GLN A 147 6.85 8.09 -30.30
N HIS A 148 5.61 8.50 -30.60
CA HIS A 148 5.12 8.64 -31.97
C HIS A 148 5.46 10.00 -32.61
N GLU A 149 5.21 11.12 -31.91
CA GLU A 149 5.42 12.46 -32.48
C GLU A 149 6.87 12.94 -32.30
N LEU A 150 7.46 12.71 -31.12
CA LEU A 150 8.83 13.13 -30.81
C LEU A 150 9.89 12.05 -31.08
N GLY A 151 9.48 10.85 -31.50
CA GLY A 151 10.36 9.79 -31.97
C GLY A 151 11.28 9.15 -30.93
N TRP A 152 11.14 9.44 -29.63
CA TRP A 152 12.01 8.90 -28.57
C TRP A 152 11.59 7.47 -28.17
N ASN A 153 11.72 6.55 -29.13
CA ASN A 153 11.34 5.15 -29.00
C ASN A 153 12.41 4.34 -28.23
N LYS A 154 12.45 4.54 -26.91
CA LYS A 154 13.40 3.91 -25.96
C LYS A 154 12.64 3.12 -24.88
N ALA A 155 12.05 1.99 -25.28
CA ALA A 155 11.16 1.18 -24.46
C ALA A 155 11.77 0.77 -23.10
N TYR A 156 13.01 0.27 -23.07
CA TYR A 156 13.67 -0.16 -21.84
C TYR A 156 14.12 1.03 -20.98
N SER A 157 14.65 2.09 -21.60
CA SER A 157 14.98 3.34 -20.89
C SER A 157 13.74 3.95 -20.24
N MET A 158 12.59 3.88 -20.90
CA MET A 158 11.31 4.35 -20.36
C MET A 158 10.84 3.48 -19.19
N LEU A 159 10.89 2.16 -19.28
CA LEU A 159 10.65 1.26 -18.14
C LEU A 159 11.55 1.63 -16.95
N TYR A 160 12.86 1.71 -17.18
CA TYR A 160 13.83 1.97 -16.12
C TYR A 160 13.59 3.31 -15.43
N LEU A 161 13.38 4.39 -16.18
CA LEU A 161 13.14 5.73 -15.61
C LEU A 161 11.81 5.82 -14.86
N THR A 162 10.72 5.29 -15.44
CA THR A 162 9.37 5.35 -14.86
C THR A 162 9.20 4.47 -13.63
N HIS A 163 9.93 3.34 -13.52
CA HIS A 163 9.89 2.48 -12.34
C HIS A 163 10.90 2.94 -11.27
N SER A 164 12.07 3.46 -11.67
CA SER A 164 13.04 4.02 -10.71
C SER A 164 12.49 5.22 -9.94
N SER A 165 11.64 6.05 -10.56
CA SER A 165 11.01 7.20 -9.92
C SER A 165 10.06 6.85 -8.78
N TRP A 166 9.69 5.57 -8.60
CA TRP A 166 8.93 5.12 -7.44
C TRP A 166 9.74 5.28 -6.14
N CYS A 167 11.08 5.39 -6.20
CA CYS A 167 11.92 5.71 -5.05
C CYS A 167 11.55 7.04 -4.36
N LEU A 168 10.82 7.93 -5.06
CA LEU A 168 10.35 9.21 -4.55
C LEU A 168 9.00 9.15 -3.82
N LEU A 169 8.23 8.04 -3.90
CA LEU A 169 6.89 7.94 -3.30
C LEU A 169 6.88 8.21 -1.79
N TRP A 170 7.75 7.53 -1.04
CA TRP A 170 7.86 7.72 0.41
C TRP A 170 8.50 9.06 0.80
N PRO A 171 9.61 9.52 0.18
CA PRO A 171 10.12 10.87 0.39
C PRO A 171 9.08 11.97 0.14
N LEU A 172 8.28 11.87 -0.93
CA LEU A 172 7.21 12.82 -1.24
C LEU A 172 6.07 12.76 -0.22
N GLN A 173 5.65 11.55 0.18
CA GLN A 173 4.64 11.41 1.25
C GLN A 173 5.15 11.96 2.59
N LEU A 174 6.42 11.75 2.95
CA LEU A 174 7.03 12.35 4.15
C LEU A 174 7.08 13.88 4.05
N LEU A 175 7.38 14.44 2.88
CA LEU A 175 7.37 15.89 2.66
C LEU A 175 5.96 16.46 2.87
N VAL A 176 4.93 15.86 2.26
CA VAL A 176 3.52 16.26 2.44
C VAL A 176 3.07 16.10 3.90
N ALA A 177 3.44 15.00 4.56
CA ALA A 177 3.11 14.79 5.97
C ALA A 177 3.87 15.73 6.92
N LYS A 178 5.10 16.16 6.57
CA LYS A 178 5.86 17.16 7.33
C LYS A 178 5.32 18.58 7.10
N ILE A 179 4.81 18.86 5.91
CA ILE A 179 4.06 20.09 5.61
C ILE A 179 2.79 20.15 6.48
N GLN A 180 2.02 19.06 6.55
CA GLN A 180 0.83 18.98 7.42
C GLN A 180 1.15 19.03 8.93
N GLN A 181 2.41 18.81 9.33
CA GLN A 181 2.89 18.85 10.71
C GLN A 181 4.10 19.80 10.82
N TRP A 182 3.98 21.01 10.27
CA TRP A 182 5.07 22.00 10.18
C TRP A 182 5.65 22.37 11.55
N ASP A 183 4.84 22.36 12.59
CA ASP A 183 5.18 22.58 14.01
C ASP A 183 6.10 21.52 14.62
N VAL A 184 5.95 20.25 14.24
CA VAL A 184 6.67 19.14 14.88
C VAL A 184 8.15 19.13 14.49
N PRO A 185 9.13 19.14 15.44
CA PRO A 185 10.55 19.11 15.11
C PRO A 185 10.95 17.89 14.25
N TRP A 186 11.75 18.10 13.21
CA TRP A 186 12.06 17.08 12.18
C TRP A 186 12.52 15.73 12.77
N LYS A 187 13.42 15.74 13.76
CA LYS A 187 13.90 14.52 14.43
C LYS A 187 12.77 13.71 15.07
N VAL A 188 11.80 14.37 15.71
CA VAL A 188 10.64 13.75 16.36
C VAL A 188 9.65 13.23 15.31
N PHE A 189 9.36 14.04 14.29
CA PHE A 189 8.51 13.65 13.16
C PHE A 189 9.06 12.40 12.44
N LEU A 190 10.35 12.39 12.11
CA LEU A 190 10.98 11.29 11.39
C LEU A 190 11.04 10.01 12.25
N ALA A 191 11.42 10.12 13.53
CA ALA A 191 11.41 8.98 14.45
C ALA A 191 10.00 8.36 14.61
N ARG A 192 8.96 9.19 14.72
CA ARG A 192 7.56 8.74 14.76
C ARG A 192 7.17 7.97 13.50
N ASN A 193 7.49 8.49 12.31
CA ASN A 193 7.18 7.84 11.05
C ASN A 193 7.94 6.51 10.87
N ILE A 194 9.24 6.49 11.20
CA ILE A 194 10.05 5.25 11.16
C ILE A 194 9.51 4.19 12.13
N GLN A 195 9.06 4.58 13.33
CA GLN A 195 8.47 3.64 14.29
C GLN A 195 7.11 3.10 13.81
N VAL A 196 6.29 3.93 13.16
CA VAL A 196 5.04 3.46 12.49
C VAL A 196 5.36 2.49 11.36
N LEU A 197 6.40 2.76 10.56
CA LEU A 197 6.84 1.84 9.50
C LEU A 197 7.40 0.53 10.04
N ARG A 198 8.26 0.56 11.05
CA ARG A 198 8.83 -0.66 11.67
C ARG A 198 7.73 -1.55 12.24
N THR A 199 6.77 -0.97 12.97
CA THR A 199 5.64 -1.74 13.51
C THR A 199 4.71 -2.24 12.40
N THR A 200 4.43 -1.45 11.37
CA THR A 200 3.60 -1.90 10.24
C THR A 200 4.30 -3.01 9.43
N ALA A 201 5.61 -2.94 9.25
CA ALA A 201 6.41 -4.02 8.64
C ALA A 201 6.34 -5.33 9.44
N GLN A 202 6.37 -5.25 10.77
CA GLN A 202 6.19 -6.42 11.63
C GLN A 202 4.76 -7.00 11.54
N MET A 203 3.72 -6.18 11.38
CA MET A 203 2.34 -6.66 11.12
C MET A 203 2.22 -7.36 9.77
N VAL A 204 2.94 -6.90 8.75
CA VAL A 204 3.00 -7.52 7.41
C VAL A 204 3.74 -8.85 7.46
N GLU A 205 4.87 -8.91 8.18
CA GLU A 205 5.67 -10.13 8.36
C GLU A 205 4.90 -11.23 9.13
N THR A 206 4.19 -10.88 10.20
CA THR A 206 3.41 -11.86 11.00
C THR A 206 2.01 -12.11 10.45
N GLN A 207 1.52 -11.27 9.53
CA GLN A 207 0.11 -11.20 9.10
C GLN A 207 -0.89 -11.02 10.26
N GLN A 208 -0.46 -10.38 11.37
CA GLN A 208 -1.29 -10.13 12.55
C GLN A 208 -1.35 -8.61 12.88
N PRO A 209 -2.55 -8.04 13.14
CA PRO A 209 -2.69 -6.62 13.47
C PRO A 209 -2.24 -6.27 14.90
N ILE A 210 -2.07 -7.27 15.77
CA ILE A 210 -1.56 -7.13 17.14
C ILE A 210 -0.15 -7.71 17.18
N ILE A 211 0.84 -6.88 17.50
CA ILE A 211 2.25 -7.29 17.60
C ILE A 211 2.55 -7.69 19.05
N SER A 212 2.64 -8.99 19.35
CA SER A 212 3.42 -9.46 20.50
C SER A 212 4.86 -8.94 20.38
N ARG A 213 5.49 -8.46 21.46
CA ARG A 213 6.78 -7.71 21.46
C ARG A 213 7.98 -8.47 20.84
N THR A 214 7.99 -8.62 19.52
CA THR A 214 9.07 -9.23 18.74
C THR A 214 10.24 -8.25 18.62
N GLN A 215 11.38 -8.65 19.18
CA GLN A 215 12.60 -7.84 19.25
C GLN A 215 13.32 -7.72 17.90
N HIS A 216 13.05 -8.64 16.96
CA HIS A 216 13.80 -8.74 15.70
C HIS A 216 13.50 -7.59 14.73
N SER A 217 14.35 -7.45 13.71
CA SER A 217 14.19 -6.46 12.66
C SER A 217 13.42 -7.07 11.47
N PRO A 218 12.38 -6.41 10.95
CA PRO A 218 11.65 -6.88 9.76
C PRO A 218 12.43 -6.63 8.45
N VAL A 219 13.59 -5.96 8.50
CA VAL A 219 14.37 -5.59 7.30
C VAL A 219 14.74 -6.79 6.40
N PRO A 220 15.17 -7.97 6.89
CA PRO A 220 15.44 -9.12 6.04
C PRO A 220 14.19 -9.64 5.32
N TYR A 221 13.02 -9.59 5.96
CA TYR A 221 11.74 -9.89 5.33
C TYR A 221 11.43 -8.87 4.23
N LEU A 222 11.56 -7.57 4.52
CA LEU A 222 11.30 -6.52 3.53
C LEU A 222 12.22 -6.62 2.30
N ILE A 223 13.51 -6.90 2.49
CA ILE A 223 14.46 -7.08 1.38
C ILE A 223 14.04 -8.29 0.54
N ARG A 224 13.82 -9.46 1.15
CA ARG A 224 13.40 -10.68 0.44
C ARG A 224 12.09 -10.47 -0.34
N THR A 225 11.10 -9.87 0.30
CA THR A 225 9.79 -9.62 -0.30
C THR A 225 9.86 -8.57 -1.41
N THR A 226 10.64 -7.49 -1.23
CA THR A 226 10.88 -6.48 -2.29
C THR A 226 11.50 -7.12 -3.51
N THR A 227 12.55 -7.93 -3.36
CA THR A 227 13.19 -8.64 -4.47
C THR A 227 12.18 -9.54 -5.20
N ILE A 228 11.41 -10.35 -4.46
CA ILE A 228 10.42 -11.28 -5.05
C ILE A 228 9.33 -10.53 -5.83
N VAL A 229 8.72 -9.49 -5.23
CA VAL A 229 7.65 -8.71 -5.88
C VAL A 229 8.20 -7.88 -7.04
N THR A 230 9.38 -7.28 -6.91
CA THR A 230 9.98 -6.49 -7.99
C THR A 230 10.39 -7.36 -9.16
N CYS A 231 10.95 -8.56 -8.93
CA CYS A 231 11.24 -9.50 -10.03
C CYS A 231 9.97 -9.93 -10.77
N ALA A 232 8.87 -10.23 -10.06
CA ALA A 232 7.59 -10.55 -10.70
C ALA A 232 7.07 -9.39 -11.56
N LEU A 233 7.05 -8.17 -11.00
CA LEU A 233 6.67 -6.94 -11.71
C LEU A 233 7.59 -6.65 -12.91
N THR A 234 8.90 -6.88 -12.78
CA THR A 234 9.89 -6.63 -13.83
C THR A 234 9.68 -7.55 -15.04
N VAL A 235 9.40 -8.84 -14.82
CA VAL A 235 9.14 -9.77 -15.93
C VAL A 235 7.78 -9.46 -16.56
N ALA A 236 6.75 -9.13 -15.76
CA ALA A 236 5.45 -8.71 -16.26
C ALA A 236 5.55 -7.42 -17.13
N GLY A 237 6.10 -6.34 -16.57
CA GLY A 237 6.30 -5.07 -17.28
C GLY A 237 7.24 -5.21 -18.46
N GLY A 238 8.38 -5.89 -18.31
CA GLY A 238 9.33 -6.14 -19.40
C GLY A 238 8.70 -6.85 -20.60
N SER A 239 7.79 -7.80 -20.36
CA SER A 239 7.03 -8.46 -21.44
C SER A 239 6.09 -7.50 -22.19
N TRP A 240 5.52 -6.48 -21.53
CA TRP A 240 4.73 -5.43 -22.19
C TRP A 240 5.60 -4.59 -23.13
N TYR A 241 6.78 -4.15 -22.68
CA TYR A 241 7.72 -3.36 -23.49
C TYR A 241 8.37 -4.16 -24.64
N ILE A 242 8.44 -5.49 -24.52
CA ILE A 242 8.80 -6.38 -25.64
C ILE A 242 7.63 -6.50 -26.63
N ALA A 243 6.41 -6.74 -26.13
CA ALA A 243 5.24 -6.98 -26.97
C ALA A 243 4.75 -5.76 -27.76
N VAL A 244 4.88 -4.53 -27.23
CA VAL A 244 4.47 -3.30 -27.93
C VAL A 244 5.20 -3.08 -29.26
N ASN A 245 6.40 -3.66 -29.41
CA ASN A 245 7.18 -3.63 -30.66
C ASN A 245 6.94 -4.85 -31.57
N LEU A 246 6.07 -5.78 -31.18
CA LEU A 246 5.83 -7.06 -31.87
C LEU A 246 4.36 -7.30 -32.26
N THR A 247 3.39 -6.66 -31.60
CA THR A 247 1.96 -6.83 -31.89
C THR A 247 1.22 -5.50 -32.03
N SER A 248 -0.06 -5.56 -32.41
CA SER A 248 -0.90 -4.37 -32.60
C SER A 248 -1.28 -3.71 -31.25
N PRO A 249 -1.53 -2.39 -31.20
CA PRO A 249 -2.04 -1.73 -30.00
C PRO A 249 -3.37 -2.32 -29.49
N SER A 250 -4.25 -2.77 -30.41
CA SER A 250 -5.50 -3.47 -30.07
C SER A 250 -5.25 -4.81 -29.39
N ASP A 251 -4.34 -5.64 -29.93
CA ASP A 251 -4.02 -6.96 -29.36
C ASP A 251 -3.33 -6.80 -28.00
N LEU A 252 -2.37 -5.87 -27.91
CA LEU A 252 -1.66 -5.53 -26.68
C LEU A 252 -2.65 -5.12 -25.58
N THR A 253 -3.57 -4.21 -25.90
CA THR A 253 -4.61 -3.74 -24.98
C THR A 253 -5.57 -4.86 -24.59
N ALA A 254 -6.07 -5.63 -25.55
CA ALA A 254 -7.00 -6.72 -25.29
C ALA A 254 -6.40 -7.80 -24.38
N ILE A 255 -5.18 -8.26 -24.66
CA ILE A 255 -4.56 -9.39 -23.95
C ILE A 255 -3.99 -8.95 -22.60
N TYR A 256 -3.37 -7.76 -22.49
CA TYR A 256 -2.84 -7.27 -21.23
C TYR A 256 -3.92 -7.09 -20.16
N ASN A 257 -5.10 -6.60 -20.55
CA ASN A 257 -6.21 -6.34 -19.64
C ASN A 257 -6.92 -7.62 -19.13
N CYS A 258 -6.60 -8.80 -19.68
CA CYS A 258 -6.95 -10.07 -19.04
C CYS A 258 -6.24 -10.28 -17.67
N SER A 259 -5.26 -9.45 -17.32
CA SER A 259 -4.60 -9.44 -16.00
C SER A 259 -5.60 -9.28 -14.85
N ALA A 260 -6.71 -8.56 -15.04
CA ALA A 260 -7.80 -8.47 -14.05
C ALA A 260 -8.48 -9.82 -13.76
N PHE A 261 -8.58 -10.72 -14.75
CA PHE A 261 -9.02 -12.09 -14.52
C PHE A 261 -7.98 -12.90 -13.76
N PHE A 262 -6.70 -12.79 -14.12
CA PHE A 262 -5.63 -13.49 -13.43
C PHE A 262 -5.45 -13.00 -11.97
N ALA A 263 -5.63 -11.71 -11.71
CA ALA A 263 -5.65 -11.15 -10.36
C ALA A 263 -6.75 -11.81 -9.50
N TYR A 264 -7.96 -12.02 -10.03
CA TYR A 264 -8.98 -12.77 -9.28
C TYR A 264 -8.66 -14.27 -9.16
N ALA A 265 -8.21 -14.90 -10.26
CA ALA A 265 -7.89 -16.32 -10.30
C ALA A 265 -6.76 -16.70 -9.33
N PHE A 266 -5.81 -15.79 -9.07
CA PHE A 266 -4.78 -15.94 -8.04
C PHE A 266 -5.25 -15.50 -6.65
N SER A 267 -6.11 -14.47 -6.52
CA SER A 267 -6.68 -14.05 -5.23
C SER A 267 -7.39 -15.20 -4.49
N VAL A 268 -8.19 -16.00 -5.19
CA VAL A 268 -8.94 -17.13 -4.59
C VAL A 268 -8.00 -18.12 -3.85
N PRO A 269 -6.99 -18.75 -4.48
CA PRO A 269 -6.07 -19.67 -3.79
C PRO A 269 -4.99 -18.99 -2.93
N MET A 270 -4.59 -17.74 -3.21
CA MET A 270 -3.48 -17.10 -2.49
C MET A 270 -3.90 -16.29 -1.27
N LEU A 271 -5.08 -15.66 -1.30
CA LEU A 271 -5.63 -14.84 -0.20
C LEU A 271 -6.78 -15.57 0.53
N GLY A 272 -7.30 -16.66 -0.04
CA GLY A 272 -8.49 -17.34 0.48
C GLY A 272 -9.79 -16.61 0.15
N GLU A 273 -9.80 -15.75 -0.88
CA GLU A 273 -11.04 -15.09 -1.32
C GLU A 273 -12.08 -16.13 -1.74
N LYS A 274 -13.32 -15.97 -1.26
CA LYS A 274 -14.43 -16.85 -1.66
C LYS A 274 -14.75 -16.65 -3.15
N LEU A 275 -14.93 -17.75 -3.86
CA LEU A 275 -15.42 -17.71 -5.24
C LEU A 275 -16.85 -17.16 -5.24
N ARG A 276 -17.11 -16.07 -5.97
CA ARG A 276 -18.40 -15.38 -6.03
C ARG A 276 -18.79 -15.07 -7.47
N TRP A 277 -20.00 -15.47 -7.87
CA TRP A 277 -20.48 -15.34 -9.25
C TRP A 277 -20.62 -13.90 -9.75
N ASP A 278 -20.87 -12.93 -8.87
CA ASP A 278 -20.92 -11.52 -9.22
C ASP A 278 -19.53 -10.90 -9.43
N LYS A 279 -18.50 -11.35 -8.70
CA LYS A 279 -17.10 -11.03 -9.01
C LYS A 279 -16.69 -11.60 -10.38
N ILE A 280 -17.04 -12.86 -10.67
CA ILE A 280 -16.78 -13.49 -11.98
C ILE A 280 -17.50 -12.74 -13.10
N LEU A 281 -18.79 -12.46 -12.95
CA LEU A 281 -19.59 -11.79 -13.98
C LEU A 281 -19.06 -10.39 -14.28
N ALA A 282 -18.67 -9.62 -13.26
CA ALA A 282 -18.05 -8.31 -13.46
C ALA A 282 -16.75 -8.41 -14.28
N VAL A 283 -15.87 -9.36 -13.98
CA VAL A 283 -14.64 -9.59 -14.76
C VAL A 283 -14.94 -9.95 -16.22
N VAL A 284 -15.92 -10.84 -16.46
CA VAL A 284 -16.31 -11.24 -17.83
C VAL A 284 -16.91 -10.07 -18.60
N VAL A 285 -17.76 -9.26 -17.98
CA VAL A 285 -18.34 -8.05 -18.60
C VAL A 285 -17.27 -6.99 -18.86
N ALA A 286 -16.30 -6.82 -17.97
CA ALA A 286 -15.18 -5.91 -18.18
C ALA A 286 -14.32 -6.33 -19.38
N ILE A 287 -13.93 -7.62 -19.46
CA ILE A 287 -13.13 -8.15 -20.58
C ILE A 287 -13.93 -8.05 -21.89
N ALA A 288 -15.22 -8.36 -21.88
CA ALA A 288 -16.09 -8.14 -23.06
C ALA A 288 -16.11 -6.67 -23.49
N GLY A 289 -16.17 -5.73 -22.54
CA GLY A 289 -16.03 -4.30 -22.81
C GLY A 289 -14.70 -3.94 -23.46
N VAL A 290 -13.57 -4.41 -22.92
CA VAL A 290 -12.23 -4.19 -23.50
C VAL A 290 -12.12 -4.76 -24.92
N LEU A 291 -12.64 -5.97 -25.17
CA LEU A 291 -12.65 -6.59 -26.49
C LEU A 291 -13.49 -5.78 -27.49
N VAL A 292 -14.62 -5.21 -27.06
CA VAL A 292 -15.45 -4.33 -27.89
C VAL A 292 -14.72 -3.02 -28.22
N VAL A 293 -14.03 -2.37 -27.27
CA VAL A 293 -13.21 -1.19 -27.57
C VAL A 293 -12.05 -1.54 -28.50
N SER A 294 -11.32 -2.62 -28.23
CA SER A 294 -10.07 -2.94 -28.94
C SER A 294 -10.29 -3.41 -30.38
N TYR A 295 -11.43 -4.06 -30.67
CA TYR A 295 -11.69 -4.68 -31.98
C TYR A 295 -12.95 -4.18 -32.71
N GLY A 296 -13.87 -3.48 -32.05
CA GLY A 296 -15.15 -3.11 -32.66
C GLY A 296 -15.01 -2.22 -33.90
N ASP A 297 -14.03 -1.33 -33.93
CA ASP A 297 -13.78 -0.44 -35.08
C ASP A 297 -13.03 -1.12 -36.23
N SER A 298 -12.38 -2.25 -36.00
CA SER A 298 -11.73 -3.04 -37.06
C SER A 298 -12.70 -3.71 -38.03
N VAL A 299 -14.01 -3.65 -37.74
CA VAL A 299 -15.11 -4.15 -38.58
C VAL A 299 -15.74 -3.04 -39.45
N SER A 300 -15.49 -1.76 -39.13
CA SER A 300 -16.14 -0.61 -39.76
C SER A 300 -15.54 -0.21 -41.12
N THR A 301 -14.41 -0.79 -41.53
CA THR A 301 -13.71 -0.50 -42.79
C THR A 301 -14.34 -1.21 -44.00
N LYS A 302 -15.63 -0.96 -44.25
CA LYS A 302 -16.16 -0.97 -45.62
C LYS A 302 -16.03 0.43 -46.21
N ASP A 303 -15.49 0.47 -47.43
CA ASP A 303 -15.29 1.64 -48.29
C ASP A 303 -14.31 2.73 -47.79
N GLY A 304 -13.03 2.56 -48.16
CA GLY A 304 -12.25 3.70 -48.67
C GLY A 304 -11.23 4.42 -47.76
N GLY A 305 -10.36 3.71 -47.04
CA GLY A 305 -9.22 4.32 -46.31
C GLY A 305 -7.93 3.50 -46.42
N LYS A 306 -6.76 4.16 -46.57
CA LYS A 306 -5.46 3.48 -46.76
C LYS A 306 -4.81 3.05 -45.43
N SER A 307 -4.73 1.75 -45.18
CA SER A 307 -3.64 1.14 -44.39
C SER A 307 -3.45 -0.33 -44.78
N GLY A 308 -2.24 -0.88 -44.61
CA GLY A 308 -1.93 -2.33 -44.65
C GLY A 308 -2.07 -3.11 -45.98
N GLY A 309 -2.68 -2.55 -47.04
CA GLY A 309 -2.96 -3.27 -48.30
C GLY A 309 -1.69 -3.72 -49.05
N ALA A 310 -1.34 -5.01 -48.94
CA ALA A 310 -0.08 -5.58 -49.40
C ALA A 310 0.19 -5.47 -50.93
N VAL A 311 1.42 -5.07 -51.27
CA VAL A 311 2.01 -5.18 -52.62
C VAL A 311 3.48 -5.64 -52.56
N GLY A 312 3.71 -6.89 -52.13
CA GLY A 312 5.02 -7.55 -52.33
C GLY A 312 5.39 -8.64 -51.32
N GLY A 313 5.60 -9.86 -51.82
CA GLY A 313 6.39 -10.92 -51.16
C GLY A 313 5.74 -11.62 -49.96
N GLY A 314 5.46 -12.92 -50.11
CA GLY A 314 4.91 -13.76 -49.03
C GLY A 314 5.78 -13.75 -47.76
N ASP A 315 7.10 -13.70 -47.89
CA ASP A 315 8.05 -13.63 -46.77
C ASP A 315 7.87 -12.43 -45.83
N ALA A 316 7.31 -11.32 -46.30
CA ALA A 316 7.08 -10.14 -45.47
C ALA A 316 5.84 -10.33 -44.58
N GLN A 317 4.72 -10.73 -45.20
CA GLN A 317 3.45 -10.99 -44.51
C GLN A 317 3.58 -12.16 -43.52
N ASP A 318 4.33 -13.20 -43.88
CA ASP A 318 4.64 -14.33 -42.98
C ASP A 318 5.45 -13.89 -41.74
N LYS A 319 6.40 -12.95 -41.92
CA LYS A 319 7.21 -12.42 -40.79
C LYS A 319 6.38 -11.51 -39.89
N GLU A 320 5.55 -10.65 -40.46
CA GLU A 320 4.62 -9.80 -39.69
C GLU A 320 3.65 -10.64 -38.86
N ALA A 321 3.03 -11.66 -39.47
CA ALA A 321 2.14 -12.59 -38.77
C ALA A 321 2.86 -13.36 -37.65
N LYS A 322 4.08 -13.85 -37.90
CA LYS A 322 4.89 -14.56 -36.88
C LYS A 322 5.30 -13.63 -35.74
N ASN A 323 5.71 -12.39 -36.02
CA ASN A 323 6.02 -11.39 -35.00
C ASN A 323 4.79 -11.10 -34.13
N ARG A 324 3.61 -10.90 -34.74
CA ARG A 324 2.34 -10.66 -34.02
C ARG A 324 1.97 -11.82 -33.10
N VAL A 325 2.12 -13.07 -33.57
CA VAL A 325 1.89 -14.27 -32.74
C VAL A 325 2.87 -14.35 -31.56
N VAL A 326 4.15 -14.04 -31.77
CA VAL A 326 5.15 -13.99 -30.69
C VAL A 326 4.83 -12.87 -29.70
N GLY A 327 4.50 -11.66 -30.17
CA GLY A 327 4.07 -10.54 -29.34
C GLY A 327 2.84 -10.88 -28.49
N ASN A 328 1.82 -11.51 -29.09
CA ASN A 328 0.61 -11.96 -28.41
C ASN A 328 0.88 -13.04 -27.34
N LEU A 329 1.81 -13.95 -27.60
CA LEU A 329 2.24 -14.94 -26.60
C LEU A 329 2.99 -14.26 -25.43
N VAL A 330 3.89 -13.33 -25.72
CA VAL A 330 4.69 -12.60 -24.73
C VAL A 330 3.79 -11.75 -23.82
N ILE A 331 2.87 -10.96 -24.37
CA ILE A 331 1.90 -10.19 -23.57
C ILE A 331 0.89 -11.08 -22.84
N GLY A 332 0.56 -12.26 -23.39
CA GLY A 332 -0.25 -13.27 -22.71
C GLY A 332 0.40 -13.76 -21.42
N VAL A 333 1.70 -14.08 -21.46
CA VAL A 333 2.49 -14.41 -20.26
C VAL A 333 2.60 -13.20 -19.33
N GLY A 334 2.80 -12.00 -19.88
CA GLY A 334 2.80 -10.75 -19.12
C GLY A 334 1.53 -10.49 -18.32
N SER A 335 0.38 -10.70 -18.94
CA SER A 335 -0.96 -10.57 -18.37
C SER A 335 -1.16 -11.49 -17.15
N VAL A 336 -0.71 -12.75 -17.27
CA VAL A 336 -0.69 -13.72 -16.15
C VAL A 336 0.23 -13.25 -15.02
N LEU A 337 1.45 -12.83 -15.36
CA LEU A 337 2.45 -12.42 -14.37
C LEU A 337 2.09 -11.08 -13.68
N TYR A 338 1.39 -10.18 -14.35
CA TYR A 338 0.90 -8.93 -13.77
C TYR A 338 -0.22 -9.21 -12.75
N GLY A 339 -1.23 -10.00 -13.14
CA GLY A 339 -2.27 -10.44 -12.20
C GLY A 339 -1.70 -11.22 -11.00
N PHE A 340 -0.64 -12.00 -11.21
CA PHE A 340 0.11 -12.64 -10.12
C PHE A 340 0.85 -11.62 -9.23
N TYR A 341 1.49 -10.60 -9.80
CA TYR A 341 2.20 -9.54 -9.08
C TYR A 341 1.27 -8.80 -8.10
N GLU A 342 0.06 -8.40 -8.52
CA GLU A 342 -0.88 -7.66 -7.66
C GLU A 342 -1.27 -8.47 -6.42
N VAL A 343 -1.51 -9.76 -6.61
CA VAL A 343 -1.88 -10.71 -5.56
C VAL A 343 -0.70 -11.04 -4.64
N LEU A 344 0.50 -11.17 -5.21
CA LEU A 344 1.75 -11.36 -4.47
C LEU A 344 2.09 -10.14 -3.60
N TYR A 345 1.91 -8.93 -4.14
CA TYR A 345 2.00 -7.68 -3.39
C TYR A 345 0.94 -7.60 -2.28
N LYS A 346 -0.33 -7.91 -2.56
CA LYS A 346 -1.38 -7.94 -1.52
C LYS A 346 -1.07 -8.94 -0.41
N ARG A 347 -0.53 -10.11 -0.74
CA ARG A 347 -0.23 -11.18 0.23
C ARG A 347 1.02 -10.93 1.08
N LEU A 348 2.06 -10.33 0.50
CA LEU A 348 3.38 -10.24 1.16
C LEU A 348 3.77 -8.82 1.59
N ALA A 349 3.13 -7.78 1.07
CA ALA A 349 3.54 -6.39 1.28
C ALA A 349 2.42 -5.47 1.79
N CYS A 350 1.16 -5.91 1.81
CA CYS A 350 0.08 -5.13 2.41
C CYS A 350 -0.15 -5.51 3.88
N PRO A 351 -0.45 -4.55 4.77
CA PRO A 351 -0.79 -4.86 6.16
C PRO A 351 -2.09 -5.67 6.29
N PRO A 352 -2.22 -6.51 7.33
CA PRO A 352 -3.39 -7.36 7.54
C PRO A 352 -4.66 -6.54 7.80
N GLU A 353 -5.82 -7.16 7.58
CA GLU A 353 -7.12 -6.58 7.91
C GLU A 353 -7.19 -6.13 9.39
N GLY A 354 -7.97 -5.09 9.66
CA GLY A 354 -7.95 -4.39 10.95
C GLY A 354 -6.84 -3.35 11.09
N THR A 355 -5.84 -3.31 10.19
CA THR A 355 -4.92 -2.17 10.11
C THR A 355 -5.65 -0.90 9.66
N SER A 356 -5.33 0.26 10.27
CA SER A 356 -5.95 1.54 9.95
C SER A 356 -5.46 2.10 8.60
N ALA A 357 -6.34 2.83 7.89
CA ALA A 357 -6.10 3.26 6.50
C ALA A 357 -4.78 4.03 6.32
N GLY A 358 -4.42 4.92 7.26
CA GLY A 358 -3.19 5.71 7.22
C GLY A 358 -1.91 4.89 7.38
N ARG A 359 -1.96 3.72 8.04
CA ARG A 359 -0.82 2.78 8.08
C ARG A 359 -0.67 2.05 6.75
N SER A 360 -1.76 1.51 6.20
CA SER A 360 -1.75 0.89 4.87
C SER A 360 -1.25 1.85 3.79
N MET A 361 -1.67 3.11 3.85
CA MET A 361 -1.20 4.21 2.99
C MET A 361 0.32 4.41 3.03
N LEU A 362 0.84 4.71 4.22
CA LEU A 362 2.26 5.00 4.44
C LEU A 362 3.12 3.79 4.06
N PHE A 363 2.63 2.58 4.32
CA PHE A 363 3.34 1.36 4.01
C PHE A 363 3.33 1.03 2.51
N ALA A 364 2.21 1.22 1.80
CA ALA A 364 2.10 1.00 0.35
C ALA A 364 3.13 1.83 -0.43
N ASN A 365 3.21 3.14 -0.16
CA ASN A 365 4.19 4.02 -0.81
C ASN A 365 5.63 3.73 -0.35
N THR A 366 5.84 3.28 0.89
CA THR A 366 7.17 2.83 1.34
C THR A 366 7.63 1.59 0.58
N PHE A 367 6.74 0.60 0.41
CA PHE A 367 7.05 -0.59 -0.37
C PHE A 367 7.23 -0.25 -1.87
N GLY A 368 6.43 0.66 -2.42
CA GLY A 368 6.65 1.23 -3.76
C GLY A 368 8.01 1.88 -3.91
N SER A 369 8.50 2.62 -2.90
CA SER A 369 9.86 3.15 -2.91
C SER A 369 10.94 2.08 -2.76
N LEU A 370 10.70 0.96 -2.07
CA LEU A 370 11.62 -0.18 -2.07
C LEU A 370 11.70 -0.84 -3.47
N ILE A 371 10.57 -0.97 -4.19
CA ILE A 371 10.55 -1.41 -5.60
C ILE A 371 11.34 -0.44 -6.49
N GLY A 372 11.16 0.87 -6.33
CA GLY A 372 11.87 1.89 -7.10
C GLY A 372 13.36 1.94 -6.81
N ILE A 373 13.77 1.76 -5.55
CA ILE A 373 15.18 1.64 -5.16
C ILE A 373 15.79 0.36 -5.74
N PHE A 374 15.09 -0.78 -5.68
CA PHE A 374 15.56 -2.02 -6.30
C PHE A 374 15.73 -1.85 -7.82
N THR A 375 14.78 -1.21 -8.49
CA THR A 375 14.87 -0.87 -9.92
C THR A 375 16.11 -0.03 -10.19
N LEU A 376 16.28 1.09 -9.49
CA LEU A 376 17.43 2.00 -9.65
C LEU A 376 18.78 1.29 -9.41
N CYS A 377 18.86 0.37 -8.45
CA CYS A 377 20.09 -0.34 -8.10
C CYS A 377 20.45 -1.52 -9.01
N PHE A 378 19.46 -2.23 -9.59
CA PHE A 378 19.69 -3.49 -10.31
C PHE A 378 19.28 -3.46 -11.79
N LEU A 379 18.25 -2.70 -12.17
CA LEU A 379 17.72 -2.68 -13.54
C LEU A 379 18.43 -1.67 -14.46
N TRP A 380 19.48 -1.00 -13.99
CA TRP A 380 20.38 -0.24 -14.87
C TRP A 380 21.32 -1.16 -15.66
N VAL A 381 21.60 -2.38 -15.18
CA VAL A 381 22.61 -3.29 -15.74
C VAL A 381 22.31 -3.71 -17.20
N PRO A 382 21.05 -3.91 -17.63
CA PRO A 382 20.76 -4.19 -19.04
C PRO A 382 20.95 -2.99 -19.98
N ILE A 383 20.95 -1.74 -19.48
CA ILE A 383 21.08 -0.53 -20.32
C ILE A 383 22.38 -0.51 -21.15
N PRO A 384 23.59 -0.66 -20.58
CA PRO A 384 24.81 -0.74 -21.37
C PRO A 384 24.82 -1.97 -22.29
N ILE A 385 24.23 -3.09 -21.88
CA ILE A 385 24.16 -4.31 -22.70
C ILE A 385 23.31 -4.06 -23.96
N LEU A 386 22.12 -3.45 -23.82
CA LEU A 386 21.25 -3.07 -24.93
C LEU A 386 21.90 -2.02 -25.85
N HIS A 387 22.67 -1.08 -25.28
CA HIS A 387 23.42 -0.08 -26.04
C HIS A 387 24.55 -0.72 -26.87
N PHE A 388 25.33 -1.65 -26.29
CA PHE A 388 26.45 -2.31 -27.01
C PHE A 388 25.99 -3.35 -28.04
N ILE A 389 24.85 -4.03 -27.82
CA ILE A 389 24.25 -4.93 -28.83
C ILE A 389 23.53 -4.11 -29.91
N GLY A 390 23.18 -2.85 -29.64
CA GLY A 390 22.46 -1.96 -30.57
C GLY A 390 20.94 -2.17 -30.60
N LEU A 391 20.39 -2.98 -29.69
CA LEU A 391 18.94 -3.19 -29.55
C LEU A 391 18.23 -1.93 -29.05
N GLU A 392 18.83 -1.24 -28.09
CA GLU A 392 18.38 0.08 -27.68
C GLU A 392 19.59 0.95 -27.34
N LYS A 393 19.97 1.84 -28.26
CA LYS A 393 21.01 2.83 -28.02
C LYS A 393 20.50 3.82 -26.96
N PHE A 394 20.99 3.70 -25.73
CA PHE A 394 20.72 4.64 -24.64
C PHE A 394 21.10 6.07 -25.05
N GLU A 395 20.10 6.94 -25.10
CA GLU A 395 20.19 8.36 -25.48
C GLU A 395 19.18 9.13 -24.63
N LEU A 396 19.64 10.16 -23.90
CA LEU A 396 18.75 11.01 -23.11
C LEU A 396 17.79 11.78 -24.04
N PRO A 397 16.54 12.06 -23.61
CA PRO A 397 15.64 12.93 -24.35
C PRO A 397 16.19 14.36 -24.34
N HIS A 398 15.90 15.13 -25.40
CA HIS A 398 16.32 16.51 -25.55
C HIS A 398 15.12 17.40 -25.89
N GLY A 399 15.18 18.68 -25.54
CA GLY A 399 14.14 19.66 -25.84
C GLY A 399 12.77 19.26 -25.27
N GLU A 400 11.75 19.24 -26.11
CA GLU A 400 10.37 18.97 -25.73
C GLU A 400 10.18 17.58 -25.08
N ALA A 401 10.82 16.55 -25.64
CA ALA A 401 10.74 15.19 -25.12
C ALA A 401 11.25 15.07 -23.67
N ALA A 402 12.17 15.95 -23.25
CA ALA A 402 12.73 15.90 -21.91
C ALA A 402 11.73 16.37 -20.83
N TRP A 403 10.98 17.45 -21.07
CA TRP A 403 10.00 17.92 -20.08
C TRP A 403 8.74 17.05 -20.07
N LEU A 404 8.27 16.60 -21.24
CA LEU A 404 7.16 15.66 -21.32
C LEU A 404 7.51 14.31 -20.67
N LEU A 405 8.75 13.82 -20.79
CA LEU A 405 9.16 12.61 -20.08
C LEU A 405 9.17 12.83 -18.55
N VAL A 406 9.55 14.02 -18.06
CA VAL A 406 9.41 14.34 -16.62
C VAL A 406 7.93 14.30 -16.18
N VAL A 407 7.00 14.82 -16.99
CA VAL A 407 5.56 14.70 -16.69
C VAL A 407 5.11 13.24 -16.71
N SER A 408 5.49 12.47 -17.73
CA SER A 408 5.13 11.04 -17.85
C SER A 408 5.67 10.20 -16.68
N ILE A 409 6.91 10.47 -16.24
CA ILE A 409 7.55 9.84 -15.07
C ILE A 409 6.83 10.22 -13.76
N LEU A 410 6.51 11.50 -13.56
CA LEU A 410 5.79 11.95 -12.36
C LEU A 410 4.38 11.37 -12.30
N SER A 411 3.67 11.38 -13.43
CA SER A 411 2.34 10.78 -13.58
C SER A 411 2.37 9.26 -13.35
N ASN A 412 3.36 8.54 -13.88
CA ASN A 412 3.54 7.11 -13.59
C ASN A 412 3.79 6.85 -12.09
N SER A 413 4.63 7.67 -11.43
CA SER A 413 4.81 7.56 -9.98
C SER A 413 3.49 7.80 -9.23
N ILE A 414 2.74 8.86 -9.54
CA ILE A 414 1.48 9.17 -8.86
C ILE A 414 0.44 8.08 -9.11
N PHE A 415 0.30 7.58 -10.34
CA PHE A 415 -0.52 6.40 -10.66
C PHE A 415 -0.10 5.21 -9.79
N SER A 416 1.17 4.84 -9.82
CA SER A 416 1.66 3.60 -9.20
C SER A 416 1.56 3.60 -7.68
N GLY A 417 1.91 4.72 -7.03
CA GLY A 417 1.70 4.89 -5.58
C GLY A 417 0.22 4.83 -5.20
N SER A 418 -0.65 5.42 -6.02
CA SER A 418 -2.11 5.37 -5.85
C SER A 418 -2.69 3.97 -6.08
N PHE A 419 -2.13 3.20 -7.01
CA PHE A 419 -2.56 1.85 -7.36
C PHE A 419 -2.12 0.81 -6.32
N LEU A 420 -0.86 0.83 -5.89
CA LEU A 420 -0.35 0.05 -4.75
C LEU A 420 -1.15 0.36 -3.48
N THR A 421 -1.52 1.63 -3.29
CA THR A 421 -2.42 2.09 -2.22
C THR A 421 -3.84 1.50 -2.35
N LEU A 422 -4.42 1.51 -3.56
CA LEU A 422 -5.77 1.00 -3.81
C LEU A 422 -5.84 -0.50 -3.54
N ILE A 423 -4.86 -1.28 -4.01
CA ILE A 423 -4.74 -2.72 -3.69
C ILE A 423 -4.60 -2.91 -2.18
N SER A 424 -3.77 -2.11 -1.50
CA SER A 424 -3.55 -2.19 -0.05
C SER A 424 -4.84 -1.95 0.76
N LEU A 425 -5.61 -0.93 0.40
CA LEU A 425 -6.88 -0.59 1.05
C LEU A 425 -8.05 -1.50 0.67
N THR A 426 -8.02 -2.12 -0.51
CA THR A 426 -9.15 -2.91 -1.06
C THR A 426 -8.71 -4.33 -1.45
N SER A 427 -8.75 -4.71 -2.74
CA SER A 427 -8.28 -6.00 -3.26
C SER A 427 -7.59 -5.82 -4.62
N PRO A 428 -6.79 -6.82 -5.08
CA PRO A 428 -6.22 -6.86 -6.43
C PRO A 428 -7.30 -6.68 -7.49
N LEU A 429 -8.29 -7.58 -7.53
CA LEU A 429 -9.42 -7.57 -8.47
C LEU A 429 -10.12 -6.20 -8.57
N LEU A 430 -10.47 -5.56 -7.44
CA LEU A 430 -11.14 -4.25 -7.51
C LEU A 430 -10.23 -3.19 -8.15
N SER A 431 -8.93 -3.25 -7.88
CA SER A 431 -7.95 -2.31 -8.40
C SER A 431 -7.72 -2.50 -9.91
N SER A 432 -7.45 -3.73 -10.37
CA SER A 432 -7.21 -4.00 -11.79
C SER A 432 -8.47 -3.78 -12.63
N VAL A 433 -9.67 -4.17 -12.19
CA VAL A 433 -10.92 -3.85 -12.92
C VAL A 433 -11.20 -2.35 -12.93
N ALA A 434 -10.86 -1.62 -11.86
CA ALA A 434 -11.00 -0.16 -11.88
C ALA A 434 -10.02 0.51 -12.84
N ALA A 435 -8.79 0.00 -12.98
CA ALA A 435 -7.81 0.51 -13.95
C ALA A 435 -8.30 0.37 -15.42
N LEU A 436 -9.17 -0.59 -15.72
CA LEU A 436 -9.79 -0.74 -17.05
C LEU A 436 -10.66 0.48 -17.45
N LEU A 437 -11.19 1.25 -16.49
CA LEU A 437 -11.90 2.50 -16.78
C LEU A 437 -11.02 3.48 -17.57
N THR A 438 -9.70 3.42 -17.38
CA THR A 438 -8.74 4.28 -18.06
C THR A 438 -8.80 4.13 -19.58
N ILE A 439 -9.11 2.94 -20.10
CA ILE A 439 -9.23 2.68 -21.55
C ILE A 439 -10.30 3.60 -22.16
N PHE A 440 -11.41 3.80 -21.45
CA PHE A 440 -12.48 4.69 -21.90
C PHE A 440 -12.20 6.17 -21.56
N LEU A 441 -11.51 6.46 -20.46
CA LEU A 441 -11.09 7.83 -20.13
C LEU A 441 -10.04 8.38 -21.10
N VAL A 442 -9.10 7.54 -21.56
CA VAL A 442 -8.16 7.86 -22.65
C VAL A 442 -8.93 8.22 -23.91
N ALA A 443 -9.87 7.37 -24.35
CA ALA A 443 -10.68 7.65 -25.54
C ALA A 443 -11.51 8.95 -25.41
N ILE A 444 -12.02 9.27 -24.21
CA ILE A 444 -12.70 10.55 -23.94
C ILE A 444 -11.72 11.74 -24.04
N VAL A 445 -10.50 11.62 -23.52
CA VAL A 445 -9.49 12.68 -23.58
C VAL A 445 -8.97 12.87 -25.01
N ASP A 446 -8.74 11.80 -25.76
CA ASP A 446 -8.42 11.85 -27.19
C ASP A 446 -9.52 12.56 -28.00
N TRP A 447 -10.79 12.22 -27.79
CA TRP A 447 -11.91 12.95 -28.41
C TRP A 447 -11.90 14.45 -28.03
N LEU A 448 -11.68 14.78 -26.76
CA LEU A 448 -11.62 16.18 -26.29
C LEU A 448 -10.42 16.95 -26.85
N TRP A 449 -9.34 16.28 -27.23
CA TRP A 449 -8.11 16.89 -27.76
C TRP A 449 -8.10 16.99 -29.30
N THR A 450 -8.53 15.94 -30.00
CA THR A 450 -8.56 15.86 -31.47
C THR A 450 -9.85 16.39 -32.08
N GLY A 451 -10.95 16.41 -31.31
CA GLY A 451 -12.29 16.68 -31.80
C GLY A 451 -12.94 15.51 -32.56
N ILE A 452 -12.25 14.37 -32.73
CA ILE A 452 -12.76 13.21 -33.47
C ILE A 452 -13.74 12.44 -32.58
N PRO A 453 -15.02 12.28 -32.97
CA PRO A 453 -16.04 11.70 -32.10
C PRO A 453 -15.79 10.22 -31.80
N LEU A 454 -16.02 9.84 -30.54
CA LEU A 454 -15.97 8.46 -30.08
C LEU A 454 -16.80 7.52 -30.99
N SER A 455 -16.21 6.38 -31.33
CA SER A 455 -16.90 5.37 -32.11
C SER A 455 -18.03 4.69 -31.31
N PRO A 456 -19.05 4.12 -31.98
CA PRO A 456 -20.07 3.32 -31.31
C PRO A 456 -19.47 2.14 -30.52
N ALA A 457 -18.35 1.57 -30.99
CA ALA A 457 -17.61 0.53 -30.31
C ALA A 457 -16.98 1.04 -28.99
N ALA A 458 -16.26 2.16 -29.04
CA ALA A 458 -15.67 2.77 -27.85
C ALA A 458 -16.74 3.14 -26.80
N ILE A 459 -17.89 3.66 -27.23
CA ILE A 459 -19.02 3.99 -26.35
C ILE A 459 -19.61 2.73 -25.70
N VAL A 460 -19.95 1.69 -26.48
CA VAL A 460 -20.55 0.45 -25.94
C VAL A 460 -19.57 -0.28 -25.03
N GLY A 461 -18.31 -0.42 -25.45
CA GLY A 461 -17.26 -1.05 -24.64
C GLY A 461 -16.98 -0.30 -23.34
N GLY A 462 -16.91 1.04 -23.40
CA GLY A 462 -16.79 1.90 -22.23
C GLY A 462 -17.93 1.75 -21.23
N ILE A 463 -19.19 1.71 -21.72
CA ILE A 463 -20.37 1.46 -20.88
C ILE A 463 -20.30 0.09 -20.20
N LEU A 464 -19.85 -0.97 -20.90
CA LEU A 464 -19.66 -2.30 -20.31
C LEU A 464 -18.61 -2.29 -19.19
N ILE A 465 -17.47 -1.60 -19.38
CA ILE A 465 -16.42 -1.45 -18.35
C ILE A 465 -16.96 -0.68 -17.13
N ILE A 466 -17.73 0.40 -17.34
CA ILE A 466 -18.37 1.16 -16.26
C ILE A 466 -19.37 0.28 -15.47
N ILE A 467 -20.21 -0.49 -16.17
CA ILE A 467 -21.18 -1.40 -15.53
C ILE A 467 -20.46 -2.49 -14.73
N ALA A 468 -19.38 -3.06 -15.26
CA ALA A 468 -18.57 -4.04 -14.55
C ALA A 468 -17.95 -3.46 -13.27
N PHE A 469 -17.28 -2.31 -13.36
CA PHE A 469 -16.70 -1.63 -12.20
C PHE A 469 -17.75 -1.26 -11.15
N ALA A 470 -18.91 -0.73 -11.56
CA ALA A 470 -20.00 -0.38 -10.65
C ALA A 470 -20.57 -1.63 -9.95
N THR A 471 -20.76 -2.72 -10.68
CA THR A 471 -21.24 -4.02 -10.14
C THR A 471 -20.25 -4.59 -9.13
N LEU A 472 -18.95 -4.56 -9.44
CA LEU A 472 -17.89 -5.04 -8.55
C LEU A 472 -17.72 -4.17 -7.30
N SER A 473 -17.81 -2.85 -7.45
CA SER A 473 -17.77 -1.91 -6.33
C SER A 473 -18.95 -2.11 -5.38
N TRP A 474 -20.17 -2.25 -5.91
CA TRP A 474 -21.37 -2.56 -5.14
C TRP A 474 -21.29 -3.93 -4.46
N SER A 475 -20.78 -4.94 -5.16
CA SER A 475 -20.54 -6.29 -4.62
C SER A 475 -19.57 -6.28 -3.42
N THR A 476 -18.50 -5.48 -3.51
CA THR A 476 -17.47 -5.35 -2.47
C THR A 476 -17.97 -4.54 -1.27
N TYR A 477 -18.71 -3.45 -1.53
CA TYR A 477 -19.38 -2.67 -0.48
C TYR A 477 -20.37 -3.54 0.30
N ARG A 478 -21.19 -4.34 -0.40
CA ARG A 478 -22.13 -5.28 0.22
C ARG A 478 -21.43 -6.42 0.97
N GLU A 479 -20.29 -6.91 0.50
CA GLU A 479 -19.50 -7.94 1.20
C GLU A 479 -19.04 -7.43 2.57
N MET A 480 -18.64 -6.16 2.65
CA MET A 480 -18.18 -5.54 3.88
C MET A 480 -19.32 -5.07 4.80
N SER A 481 -20.46 -4.60 4.27
CA SER A 481 -21.62 -4.29 5.13
C SER A 481 -22.21 -5.53 5.78
N VAL A 482 -22.29 -6.66 5.07
CA VAL A 482 -22.74 -7.96 5.62
C VAL A 482 -21.73 -8.55 6.61
N ARG A 483 -20.47 -8.11 6.62
CA ARG A 483 -19.42 -8.55 7.57
C ARG A 483 -19.40 -7.73 8.86
N ASN A 484 -20.16 -6.64 8.93
CA ASN A 484 -20.29 -5.77 10.11
C ASN A 484 -21.61 -6.03 10.89
N PHE A 485 -22.33 -7.11 10.57
CA PHE A 485 -23.53 -7.62 11.25
C PHE A 485 -23.35 -9.12 11.58
#